data_AF-A0A2E6PM72-F1
#
_entry.id   AF-A0A2E6PM72-F1
#
_cell.length_a   1.000
_cell.length_b   1.000
_cell.length_c   1.000
_cell.angle_alpha   90.00
_cell.angle_beta   90.00
_cell.angle_gamma   90.00
#
_symmetry.space_group_name_H-M   'P 1'
#
loop_
_entity.id
_entity.type
_entity.pdbx_description
1 polymer ?
#
loop_
_entity_poly.entity_id
_entity_poly.type
_entity_poly.pdbx_seq_one_letter_code
_entity_poly.pdbx_strand_id
1 'polypeptide(L)' 'MAEIVNLITLEEGVKLITTAGATVELVENPKDGVWVFAKYVIHPDDPSLVGTEDMFFAQDIMEVLK' A
#
# COMPACT_ATOMS: atom_id res chain seq x y z
N MET A 1 17.49 -7.95 -3.69
CA MET A 1 16.95 -8.40 -2.39
C MET A 1 15.69 -7.57 -2.18
N ALA A 2 14.51 -8.16 -2.31
CA ALA A 2 13.28 -7.45 -1.99
C ALA A 2 13.25 -7.30 -0.46
N GLU A 3 13.34 -6.07 0.04
CA GLU A 3 13.14 -5.82 1.46
C GLU A 3 11.70 -6.20 1.79
N ILE A 4 11.53 -7.13 2.72
CA ILE A 4 10.21 -7.54 3.18
C ILE A 4 9.66 -6.35 3.98
N VAL A 5 8.67 -5.66 3.43
CA VAL A 5 7.99 -4.58 4.14
C VAL A 5 7.24 -5.16 5.33
N ASN A 6 7.57 -4.70 6.53
CA ASN A 6 6.90 -5.14 7.73
C ASN A 6 5.59 -4.35 7.92
N LEU A 7 4.48 -4.92 7.43
CA LEU A 7 3.17 -4.28 7.53
C LEU A 7 2.74 -4.04 8.99
N ILE A 8 3.17 -4.86 9.95
CA ILE A 8 2.72 -4.79 11.36
C ILE A 8 3.08 -3.45 12.00
N THR A 9 4.22 -2.87 11.59
CA THR A 9 4.75 -1.62 12.14
C THR A 9 4.29 -0.39 11.37
N LEU A 10 3.48 -0.54 10.32
CA LEU A 10 3.00 0.60 9.53
C LEU A 10 1.92 1.37 10.27
N GLU A 11 2.01 2.69 10.15
CA GLU A 11 1.01 3.64 10.66
C GLU A 11 0.13 4.17 9.52
N GLU A 12 -1.10 4.51 9.86
CA GLU A 12 -2.06 5.10 8.93
C GLU A 12 -1.51 6.44 8.40
N GLY A 13 -1.80 6.74 7.13
CA GLY A 13 -1.26 7.89 6.40
C GLY A 13 0.11 7.65 5.74
N VAL A 14 0.74 6.49 5.96
CA VAL A 14 2.00 6.13 5.28
C VAL A 14 1.73 5.81 3.80
N LYS A 15 2.62 6.24 2.92
CA LYS A 15 2.54 5.93 1.49
C LYS A 15 3.30 4.65 1.18
N LEU A 16 2.68 3.77 0.40
CA LEU A 16 3.21 2.49 -0.02
C LEU A 16 3.26 2.45 -1.55
N ILE A 17 4.30 1.81 -2.08
CA ILE A 17 4.40 1.47 -3.49
C ILE A 17 3.97 0.02 -3.65
N THR A 18 3.04 -0.22 -4.56
CA THR A 18 2.63 -1.58 -4.92
C THR A 18 3.56 -2.17 -5.97
N THR A 19 3.55 -3.49 -6.12
CA THR A 19 4.30 -4.20 -7.18
C THR A 19 3.89 -3.78 -8.59
N ALA A 20 2.68 -3.22 -8.75
CA ALA A 20 2.21 -2.59 -9.99
C ALA A 20 2.78 -1.19 -10.23
N GLY A 21 3.59 -0.65 -9.32
CA GLY A 21 4.11 0.72 -9.38
C GLY A 21 3.09 1.80 -9.01
N ALA A 22 1.93 1.42 -8.49
CA ALA A 22 0.95 2.36 -7.97
C ALA A 22 1.39 2.85 -6.59
N THR A 23 1.07 4.10 -6.26
CA THR A 23 1.25 4.68 -4.92
C THR A 23 -0.09 4.69 -4.21
N VAL A 24 -0.13 4.09 -3.03
CA VAL A 24 -1.31 4.01 -2.18
C VAL A 24 -1.00 4.59 -0.80
N GLU A 25 -1.97 5.19 -0.14
CA GLU A 25 -1.85 5.75 1.20
C GLU A 25 -2.60 4.85 2.19
N LEU A 26 -1.92 4.36 3.21
CA LEU A 26 -2.49 3.47 4.20
C LEU A 26 -3.64 4.16 4.94
N VAL A 27 -4.84 3.60 4.86
CA VAL A 27 -6.02 4.14 5.55
C VAL A 27 -6.23 3.41 6.87
N GLU A 28 -6.13 2.09 6.84
CA GLU A 28 -6.34 1.25 8.02
C GLU A 28 -5.40 0.04 7.97
N ASN A 29 -4.82 -0.29 9.12
CA ASN A 29 -3.92 -1.42 9.27
C ASN A 29 -4.38 -2.35 10.40
N PRO A 30 -4.84 -3.59 10.09
CA PRO A 30 -5.21 -4.56 11.12
C PRO A 30 -4.00 -5.09 11.91
N LYS A 31 -2.77 -4.78 11.48
CA LYS A 31 -1.50 -5.21 12.08
C LYS A 31 -1.32 -6.73 12.18
N ASP A 32 -2.03 -7.46 11.31
CA ASP A 32 -1.89 -8.92 11.22
C ASP A 32 -0.68 -9.33 10.36
N GLY A 33 -0.19 -8.42 9.51
CA GLY A 33 0.97 -8.65 8.65
C GLY A 33 0.64 -9.31 7.30
N VAL A 34 -0.64 -9.56 7.00
CA VAL A 34 -1.10 -10.21 5.77
C VAL A 34 -1.70 -9.18 4.81
N TRP A 35 -2.50 -8.25 5.30
CA TRP A 35 -3.19 -7.27 4.44
C TRP A 35 -3.42 -5.93 5.14
N VAL A 36 -3.67 -4.90 4.34
CA VAL A 36 -3.98 -3.54 4.79
C VAL A 36 -5.01 -2.88 3.86
N PHE A 37 -5.74 -1.88 4.37
CA PHE A 37 -6.56 -1.01 3.53
C PHE A 37 -5.77 0.24 3.18
N ALA A 38 -5.68 0.54 1.88
CA ALA A 38 -5.03 1.75 1.40
C ALA A 38 -5.83 2.40 0.29
N LYS A 39 -5.66 3.71 0.15
CA LYS A 39 -6.30 4.54 -0.86
C LYS A 39 -5.34 4.81 -2.00
N TYR A 40 -5.77 4.61 -3.24
CA TYR A 40 -4.94 4.95 -4.39
C TYR A 40 -4.70 6.47 -4.45
N VAL A 41 -3.41 6.85 -4.46
CA VAL A 41 -2.95 8.24 -4.65
C VAL A 41 -2.48 8.43 -6.08
N ILE A 42 -1.79 7.43 -6.63
CA ILE A 42 -1.27 7.44 -8.01
C ILE A 42 -1.40 6.03 -8.56
N HIS A 43 -1.97 5.89 -9.75
CA HIS A 43 -1.90 4.65 -10.50
C HIS A 43 -1.53 4.97 -11.95
N PRO A 44 -0.35 4.57 -12.44
CA PRO A 44 0.13 4.96 -13.75
C PRO A 44 -0.72 4.38 -14.90
N ASP A 45 -1.15 3.12 -14.76
CA ASP A 45 -1.94 2.44 -15.79
C ASP A 45 -3.45 2.74 -15.72
N ASP A 46 -3.98 3.07 -14.53
CA ASP A 46 -5.41 3.35 -14.35
C ASP A 46 -5.66 4.52 -13.38
N PRO A 47 -5.53 5.77 -13.86
CA PRO A 47 -5.75 6.96 -13.05
C PRO A 47 -7.16 7.09 -12.46
N SER A 48 -8.14 6.33 -12.95
CA SER A 48 -9.52 6.39 -12.45
C SER A 48 -9.67 5.80 -11.05
N LEU A 49 -8.74 4.93 -10.65
CA LEU A 49 -8.69 4.34 -9.32
C LEU A 49 -8.22 5.34 -8.26
N VAL A 50 -7.55 6.42 -8.65
CA VAL A 50 -7.08 7.44 -7.69
C VAL A 50 -8.26 8.01 -6.90
N GLY A 51 -8.18 7.90 -5.57
CA GLY A 51 -9.24 8.30 -4.67
C GLY A 51 -10.13 7.16 -4.16
N THR A 52 -9.97 5.94 -4.69
CA THR A 52 -10.66 4.74 -4.19
C THR A 52 -9.83 4.01 -3.14
N GLU A 53 -10.51 3.36 -2.21
CA GLU A 53 -9.92 2.53 -1.16
C GLU A 53 -10.01 1.07 -1.55
N ASP A 54 -8.92 0.34 -1.39
CA ASP A 54 -8.84 -1.08 -1.72
C ASP A 54 -7.98 -1.83 -0.70
N MET A 55 -8.10 -3.16 -0.72
CA MET A 55 -7.34 -4.05 0.15
C MET A 55 -6.08 -4.53 -0.55
N PHE A 56 -4.93 -4.30 0.06
CA PHE A 56 -3.63 -4.71 -0.47
C PHE A 56 -3.00 -5.77 0.42
N PHE A 57 -2.49 -6.83 -0.20
CA PHE A 57 -1.77 -7.88 0.52
C PHE A 57 -0.30 -7.50 0.70
N ALA A 58 0.35 -8.09 1.70
CA ALA A 58 1.79 -7.91 1.96
C ALA A 58 2.66 -8.20 0.73
N GLN A 59 2.26 -9.16 -0.09
CA GLN A 59 2.96 -9.51 -1.32
C GLN A 59 2.82 -8.46 -2.43
N ASP A 60 1.77 -7.64 -2.38
CA ASP A 60 1.52 -6.56 -3.34
C ASP A 60 2.25 -5.29 -2.96
N ILE A 61 2.78 -5.18 -1.73
CA ILE A 61 3.54 -4.03 -1.26
C ILE A 61 5.03 -4.26 -1.54
N MET A 62 5.60 -3.36 -2.33
CA MET A 62 6.99 -3.39 -2.73
C MET A 62 7.88 -2.55 -1.81
N GLU A 63 7.44 -1.33 -1.47
CA GLU A 63 8.24 -0.39 -0.68
C GLU A 63 7.36 0.57 0.12
N VAL A 64 7.92 1.10 1.22
CA VAL A 64 7.31 2.17 2.03
C VAL A 64 7.99 3.48 1.68
N LEU A 65 7.22 4.45 1.18
CA LEU A 65 7.67 5.83 0.98
C LEU A 65 7.65 6.55 2.32
N LYS A 66 8.84 6.84 2.85
CA LYS A 66 9.05 7.66 4.05
C LYS A 66 9.01 9.15 3.76
#